data_AF-A0A9D6UL03-F1
#
_entry.id   AF-A0A9D6UL03-F1
#
_cell.length_a   1.000
_cell.length_b   1.000
_cell.length_c   1.000
_cell.angle_alpha   90.00
_cell.angle_beta   90.00
_cell.angle_gamma   90.00
#
_symmetry.space_group_name_H-M   'P 1'
#
loop_
_entity.id
_entity.type
_entity.pdbx_description
1 polymer ?
#
loop_
_entity_poly.entity_id
_entity_poly.type
_entity_poly.pdbx_seq_one_letter_code
_entity_poly.pdbx_strand_id
1 'polypeptide(L)'
;MTRLVVLAVFAMAAAGQSAVRIVFAGDVMLDNGPGHVVAHGGDPFADVAAALKDGDFTVANLECAIVSAGEMAYKNYVFRGPKSALPLLHKYFSAVSLANNHTLDYGRKG
;
A
#
# COMPACT_ATOMS: atom_id res chain seq x y z
N MET A 1 60.42 28.25 -28.10
CA MET A 1 60.02 27.36 -26.98
C MET A 1 58.57 27.64 -26.65
N THR A 2 57.63 26.96 -27.31
CA THR A 2 56.19 27.21 -27.14
C THR A 2 55.65 26.08 -26.26
N ARG A 3 55.27 26.40 -25.02
CA ARG A 3 54.68 25.42 -24.09
C ARG A 3 53.22 25.22 -24.45
N LEU A 4 52.85 23.98 -24.78
CA LEU A 4 51.47 23.54 -24.89
C LEU A 4 50.90 23.35 -23.48
N VAL A 5 49.88 24.12 -23.11
CA VAL A 5 49.13 23.91 -21.86
C VAL A 5 47.93 23.04 -22.21
N VAL A 6 47.92 21.80 -21.72
CA VAL A 6 46.75 20.92 -21.80
C VAL A 6 45.85 21.24 -20.61
N LEU A 7 44.70 21.84 -20.88
CA LEU A 7 43.67 22.07 -19.88
C LEU A 7 42.84 20.79 -19.75
N ALA A 8 43.13 19.98 -18.72
CA ALA A 8 42.30 18.83 -18.39
C ALA A 8 41.01 19.32 -17.72
N VAL A 9 39.91 19.32 -18.46
CA VAL A 9 38.57 19.54 -17.91
C VAL A 9 38.11 18.23 -17.27
N PHE A 10 38.17 18.15 -15.94
CA PHE A 10 37.50 17.09 -15.20
C PHE A 10 36.00 17.40 -15.17
N ALA A 11 35.22 16.68 -15.99
CA ALA A 11 33.78 16.65 -15.83
C ALA A 11 33.46 15.91 -14.52
N MET A 12 33.07 16.64 -13.47
CA MET A 12 32.39 16.03 -12.34
C MET A 12 31.03 15.55 -12.85
N ALA A 13 30.89 14.23 -13.02
CA ALA A 13 29.57 13.63 -13.13
C ALA A 13 28.81 13.98 -11.85
N ALA A 14 27.78 14.82 -11.98
CA ALA A 14 26.81 14.98 -10.91
C ALA A 14 26.23 13.59 -10.63
N ALA A 15 26.49 13.05 -9.44
CA ALA A 15 25.82 11.84 -9.00
C ALA A 15 24.32 12.14 -9.03
N GLY A 16 23.62 11.61 -10.03
CA GLY A 16 22.18 11.80 -10.16
C GLY A 16 21.53 11.25 -8.90
N GLN A 17 20.96 12.14 -8.09
CA GLN A 17 20.26 11.73 -6.88
C GLN A 17 18.95 11.08 -7.33
N SER A 18 18.92 9.75 -7.38
CA SER A 18 17.70 9.01 -7.66
C SER A 18 16.74 9.19 -6.48
N ALA A 19 15.69 9.97 -6.67
CA ALA A 19 14.61 10.09 -5.70
C ALA A 19 13.80 8.79 -5.71
N VAL A 20 13.47 8.29 -4.51
CA VAL A 20 12.48 7.21 -4.34
C VAL A 20 11.14 7.85 -4.04
N ARG A 21 10.08 7.46 -4.74
CA ARG A 21 8.72 7.91 -4.47
C ARG A 21 7.96 6.84 -3.70
N ILE A 22 7.39 7.26 -2.57
CA ILE A 22 6.51 6.44 -1.75
C ILE A 22 5.11 7.06 -1.76
N VAL A 23 4.11 6.25 -2.10
CA VAL A 23 2.69 6.63 -2.03
C VAL A 23 2.10 6.10 -0.73
N PHE A 24 1.50 6.98 0.05
CA PHE A 24 0.74 6.62 1.24
C PHE A 24 -0.75 6.80 0.96
N ALA A 25 -1.49 5.70 1.04
CA ALA A 25 -2.94 5.73 1.11
C ALA A 25 -3.38 5.72 2.58
N GLY A 26 -4.57 6.27 2.83
CA GLY A 26 -5.21 6.20 4.14
C GLY A 26 -5.80 4.81 4.42
N ASP A 27 -6.94 4.82 5.09
CA ASP A 27 -7.62 3.61 5.52
C ASP A 27 -8.21 2.83 4.34
N VAL A 28 -7.78 1.58 4.22
CA VAL A 28 -8.33 0.59 3.31
C VAL A 28 -9.29 -0.27 4.11
N MET A 29 -10.57 0.11 4.07
CA MET A 29 -11.68 -0.61 4.69
C MET A 29 -12.33 -1.50 3.62
N LEU A 30 -12.07 -2.81 3.72
CA LEU A 30 -12.51 -3.82 2.75
C LEU A 30 -13.72 -4.63 3.22
N ASP A 31 -14.50 -4.06 4.15
CA ASP A 31 -15.80 -4.59 4.56
C ASP A 31 -16.94 -3.88 3.79
N ASN A 32 -18.18 -4.31 3.95
CA ASN A 32 -19.37 -3.74 3.33
C ASN A 32 -19.23 -3.57 1.81
N GLY A 33 -19.43 -2.36 1.28
CA GLY A 33 -19.42 -2.08 -0.17
C GLY A 33 -18.17 -2.62 -0.89
N PRO A 34 -16.95 -2.15 -0.54
CA PRO A 34 -15.72 -2.68 -1.09
C PRO A 34 -15.58 -4.21 -0.90
N GLY A 35 -15.95 -4.73 0.27
CA GLY A 35 -15.93 -6.17 0.53
C GLY A 35 -16.86 -6.97 -0.38
N HIS A 36 -18.06 -6.46 -0.65
CA HIS A 36 -19.01 -7.05 -1.59
C HIS A 36 -18.46 -7.03 -3.01
N VAL A 37 -17.86 -5.93 -3.46
CA VAL A 37 -17.21 -5.85 -4.78
C VAL A 37 -16.16 -6.95 -4.91
N VAL A 38 -15.29 -7.10 -3.92
CA VAL A 38 -14.26 -8.14 -3.90
C VAL A 38 -14.85 -9.55 -3.88
N ALA A 39 -15.89 -9.78 -3.07
CA ALA A 39 -16.55 -11.09 -2.96
C ALA A 39 -17.20 -11.54 -4.28
N HIS A 40 -17.60 -10.60 -5.14
CA HIS A 40 -18.15 -10.86 -6.47
C HIS A 40 -17.09 -10.81 -7.60
N GLY A 41 -15.80 -10.80 -7.24
CA GLY A 41 -14.70 -10.83 -8.21
C GLY A 41 -14.36 -9.47 -8.84
N GLY A 42 -14.93 -8.39 -8.33
CA GLY A 42 -14.60 -7.02 -8.74
C GLY A 42 -13.35 -6.46 -8.05
N ASP A 43 -12.87 -5.34 -8.57
CA ASP A 43 -11.69 -4.62 -8.07
C ASP A 43 -12.09 -3.22 -7.58
N PRO A 44 -12.19 -2.98 -6.25
CA PRO A 44 -12.61 -1.69 -5.72
C PRO A 44 -11.54 -0.59 -5.86
N PHE A 45 -10.32 -0.93 -6.29
CA PHE A 45 -9.23 0.02 -6.47
C PHE A 45 -9.08 0.48 -7.92
N ALA A 46 -9.88 -0.07 -8.85
CA ALA A 46 -9.70 0.14 -10.29
C ALA A 46 -9.66 1.63 -10.68
N ASP A 47 -10.57 2.44 -10.13
CA ASP A 47 -10.70 3.85 -10.47
C ASP A 47 -9.57 4.74 -9.91
N VAL A 48 -8.84 4.26 -8.90
CA VAL A 48 -7.69 4.95 -8.28
C VAL A 48 -6.35 4.28 -8.58
N ALA A 49 -6.36 3.27 -9.45
CA ALA A 49 -5.21 2.43 -9.75
C ALA A 49 -3.98 3.23 -10.22
N ALA A 50 -4.20 4.30 -10.99
CA ALA A 50 -3.12 5.16 -11.47
C ALA A 50 -2.37 5.85 -10.31
N ALA A 51 -3.10 6.37 -9.32
CA ALA A 51 -2.50 7.00 -8.14
C ALA A 51 -1.76 5.99 -7.26
N LEU A 52 -2.36 4.81 -7.04
CA LEU A 52 -1.74 3.75 -6.23
C LEU A 52 -0.48 3.16 -6.89
N LYS A 53 -0.30 3.33 -8.20
CA LYS A 53 0.86 2.83 -8.95
C LYS A 53 1.89 3.91 -9.29
N ASP A 54 1.70 5.14 -8.83
CA ASP A 54 2.63 6.26 -9.10
C ASP A 54 3.86 6.24 -8.16
N GLY A 55 4.10 5.19 -7.39
CA GLY A 55 5.23 5.07 -6.47
C GLY A 55 6.13 3.86 -6.78
N ASP A 56 7.38 3.94 -6.33
CA ASP A 56 8.26 2.76 -6.21
C ASP A 56 7.74 1.82 -5.11
N PHE A 57 7.14 2.41 -4.07
CA PHE A 57 6.43 1.70 -3.00
C PHE A 57 5.09 2.38 -2.72
N THR A 58 4.08 1.56 -2.43
CA THR A 58 2.75 2.04 -2.01
C THR A 58 2.36 1.36 -0.71
N VAL A 59 2.01 2.15 0.30
CA VAL A 59 1.67 1.67 1.66
C VAL A 59 0.30 2.20 2.06
N ALA A 60 -0.49 1.39 2.76
CA ALA A 60 -1.80 1.79 3.28
C ALA A 60 -2.03 1.31 4.71
N ASN A 61 -3.01 1.91 5.40
CA ASN A 61 -3.53 1.39 6.66
C ASN A 61 -4.66 0.38 6.40
N LEU A 62 -4.51 -0.86 6.85
CA LEU A 62 -5.56 -1.88 6.71
C LEU A 62 -6.56 -1.77 7.88
N GLU A 63 -7.71 -1.14 7.60
CA GLU A 63 -8.76 -0.78 8.56
C GLU A 63 -9.83 -1.86 8.71
N CYS A 64 -9.46 -3.13 8.53
CA CYS A 64 -10.34 -4.28 8.75
C CYS A 64 -9.55 -5.57 8.97
N ALA A 65 -10.11 -6.53 9.69
CA ALA A 65 -9.51 -7.85 9.84
C ALA A 65 -9.82 -8.73 8.62
N ILE A 66 -8.79 -9.29 7.97
CA ILE A 66 -8.93 -10.21 6.82
C ILE A 66 -8.89 -11.66 7.32
N VAL A 67 -10.00 -12.13 7.92
CA VAL A 67 -10.01 -13.42 8.65
C VAL A 67 -11.19 -14.32 8.32
N SER A 68 -11.01 -15.63 8.54
CA SER A 68 -12.05 -16.67 8.35
C SER A 68 -12.69 -17.15 9.66
N ALA A 69 -12.09 -16.84 10.82
CA ALA A 69 -12.53 -17.29 12.13
C ALA A 69 -12.38 -16.15 13.14
N GLY A 70 -12.69 -16.42 14.41
CA GLY A 70 -12.64 -15.44 15.50
C GLY A 70 -14.03 -14.98 15.92
N GLU A 71 -14.10 -14.40 17.11
CA GLU A 71 -15.34 -13.91 17.71
C GLU A 71 -15.40 -12.40 17.57
N MET A 72 -16.53 -11.90 17.05
CA MET A 72 -16.77 -10.47 16.87
C MET A 72 -16.61 -9.74 18.21
N ALA A 73 -15.75 -8.73 18.24
CA ALA A 73 -15.53 -7.91 19.41
C ALA A 73 -16.80 -7.12 19.79
N TYR A 74 -17.06 -6.96 21.10
CA TYR A 74 -18.19 -6.18 21.59
C TYR A 74 -17.89 -4.67 21.53
N LYS A 75 -18.13 -4.06 20.37
CA LYS A 75 -18.03 -2.60 20.13
C LYS A 75 -18.91 -2.18 18.95
N ASN A 76 -19.08 -0.86 18.77
CA ASN A 76 -19.99 -0.30 17.77
C ASN A 76 -19.59 -0.58 16.31
N TYR A 77 -18.29 -0.68 16.04
CA TYR A 77 -17.77 -0.84 14.68
C TYR A 77 -16.79 -1.99 14.65
N VAL A 78 -17.14 -3.03 13.89
CA VAL A 78 -16.31 -4.20 13.64
C VAL A 78 -16.29 -4.42 12.14
N PHE A 79 -15.09 -4.50 11.55
CA PHE A 79 -14.87 -4.58 10.12
C PHE A 79 -14.15 -5.86 9.73
N ARG A 80 -14.73 -6.60 8.78
CA ARG A 80 -14.17 -7.85 8.25
C ARG A 80 -14.07 -7.82 6.74
N GLY A 81 -12.85 -7.80 6.22
CA GLY A 81 -12.65 -7.98 4.79
C GLY A 81 -12.59 -9.46 4.40
N PRO A 82 -12.99 -9.81 3.16
CA PRO A 82 -12.94 -11.18 2.68
C PRO A 82 -11.49 -11.60 2.38
N LYS A 83 -11.17 -12.90 2.58
CA LYS A 83 -9.85 -13.44 2.20
C LYS A 83 -9.51 -13.28 0.72
N SER A 84 -10.53 -13.19 -0.15
CA SER A 84 -10.36 -12.90 -1.58
C SER A 84 -9.83 -11.50 -1.86
N ALA A 85 -9.70 -10.62 -0.86
CA ALA A 85 -9.07 -9.32 -1.03
C ALA A 85 -7.54 -9.37 -1.05
N LEU A 86 -6.91 -10.44 -0.53
CA LEU A 86 -5.46 -10.54 -0.42
C LEU A 86 -4.73 -10.38 -1.78
N PRO A 87 -5.18 -10.99 -2.90
CA PRO A 87 -4.58 -10.76 -4.20
C PRO A 87 -4.66 -9.30 -4.67
N LEU A 88 -5.75 -8.60 -4.35
CA LEU A 88 -5.92 -7.19 -4.70
C LEU A 88 -5.04 -6.29 -3.84
N LEU A 89 -4.94 -6.57 -2.54
CA LEU A 89 -3.99 -5.87 -1.66
C LEU A 89 -2.55 -6.02 -2.20
N HIS A 90 -2.14 -7.24 -2.55
CA HIS A 90 -0.82 -7.51 -3.14
C HIS A 90 -0.62 -6.85 -4.52
N LYS A 91 -1.70 -6.66 -5.30
CA LYS A 91 -1.66 -6.02 -6.62
C LYS A 91 -1.38 -4.51 -6.54
N TYR A 92 -1.81 -3.84 -5.46
CA TYR A 92 -1.79 -2.38 -5.36
C TYR A 92 -0.87 -1.82 -4.27
N PHE A 93 -0.55 -2.61 -3.24
CA PHE A 93 0.22 -2.15 -2.09
C PHE A 93 1.45 -3.03 -1.92
N SER A 94 2.60 -2.39 -1.73
CA SER A 94 3.85 -3.04 -1.37
C SER A 94 3.82 -3.53 0.08
N ALA A 95 3.11 -2.81 0.95
CA ALA A 95 2.90 -3.17 2.34
C ALA A 95 1.60 -2.55 2.85
N VAL A 96 1.06 -3.11 3.95
CA VAL A 96 0.01 -2.47 4.73
C VAL A 96 0.41 -2.44 6.20
N SER A 97 0.08 -1.35 6.90
CA SER A 97 0.05 -1.33 8.36
C SER A 97 -1.26 -1.94 8.86
N LEU A 98 -1.28 -2.30 10.14
CA LEU A 98 -2.51 -2.73 10.80
C LEU A 98 -3.13 -1.57 11.57
N ALA A 99 -4.45 -1.45 11.49
CA ALA A 99 -5.21 -0.41 12.18
C ALA A 99 -5.16 -0.55 13.70
N ASN A 100 -5.02 0.57 14.42
CA ASN A 100 -4.93 0.54 15.88
C ASN A 100 -6.21 0.03 16.57
N ASN A 101 -7.37 0.26 15.95
CA ASN A 101 -8.71 0.05 16.49
C ASN A 101 -9.43 -1.14 15.87
N HIS A 102 -9.01 -1.62 14.69
CA HIS A 102 -9.68 -2.71 13.96
C HIS A 102 -8.85 -3.99 13.79
N THR A 103 -7.59 -4.03 14.23
CA THR A 103 -6.77 -5.25 14.16
C THR A 103 -7.36 -6.44 14.91
N LEU A 104 -8.04 -6.20 16.05
CA LEU A 104 -8.56 -7.25 16.94
C LEU A 104 -10.08 -7.39 16.89
N ASP A 105 -10.67 -7.01 15.77
CA ASP A 105 -12.12 -7.05 15.54
C ASP A 105 -12.74 -8.44 15.69
N TYR A 106 -11.94 -9.49 15.46
CA TYR A 106 -12.32 -10.89 15.63
C TYR A 106 -11.47 -11.61 16.69
N GLY A 107 -10.81 -10.82 17.55
CA GLY A 107 -9.94 -11.31 18.63
C GLY A 107 -8.68 -12.04 18.13
N ARG A 108 -7.90 -12.61 19.04
CA ARG A 108 -6.60 -13.23 18.73
C ARG A 108 -6.66 -14.48 17.84
N LYS A 109 -7.83 -15.09 17.69
CA LYS A 109 -8.05 -16.28 16.86
C LYS A 109 -8.40 -15.92 15.41
N GLY A 110 -8.87 -14.70 15.20
CA GLY A 110 -9.08 -14.10 13.89
C GLY A 110 -8.17 -12.91 13.74
#